data_AF-A0A8T3ZF93-F1
#
_entry.id   AF-A0A8T3ZF93-F1
#
_cell.length_a   1.000
_cell.length_b   1.000
_cell.length_c   1.000
_cell.angle_alpha   90.00
_cell.angle_beta   90.00
_cell.angle_gamma   90.00
#
_symmetry.space_group_name_H-M   'P 1'
#
loop_
_entity.id
_entity.type
_entity.pdbx_description
1 polymer ?
#
loop_
_entity_poly.entity_id
_entity_poly.type
_entity_poly.pdbx_seq_one_letter_code
_entity_poly.pdbx_strand_id
1 'polypeptide(L)'
;MSEKEGAFWAEGSFAETMSSDDAKKKMRTFHMKHNEEMDFNCKKCNAKISAHNNDWHGGMCDDCFNGTYFPEDQAAYEKRQKKKSNT
;
A
#
# COMPACT_ATOMS: atom_id res chain seq x y z
N MET A 1 -27.03 9.70 32.28
CA MET A 1 -26.02 9.89 31.22
C MET A 1 -24.67 9.78 31.90
N SER A 2 -23.97 8.65 31.77
CA SER A 2 -22.64 8.44 32.35
C SER A 2 -21.72 8.10 31.17
N GLU A 3 -20.77 9.01 30.95
CA GLU A 3 -19.95 9.09 29.76
C GLU A 3 -18.86 8.02 29.81
N LYS A 4 -18.78 7.19 28.76
CA LYS A 4 -17.73 6.20 28.53
C LYS A 4 -16.46 6.91 28.04
N GLU A 5 -15.86 7.73 28.90
CA GLU A 5 -14.56 8.35 28.64
C GLU A 5 -13.47 7.45 29.23
N GLY A 6 -12.83 6.61 28.41
CA GLY A 6 -11.72 5.80 28.90
C GLY A 6 -11.19 4.74 27.94
N ALA A 7 -11.95 4.38 26.90
CA ALA A 7 -11.53 3.34 25.96
C ALA A 7 -10.61 3.82 24.83
N PHE A 8 -10.40 5.14 24.66
CA PHE A 8 -9.61 5.70 23.58
C PHE A 8 -8.09 5.58 23.80
N TRP A 9 -7.66 5.50 25.06
CA TRP A 9 -6.24 5.35 25.46
C TRP A 9 -6.00 4.02 26.17
N ALA A 10 -6.58 2.93 25.66
CA ALA A 10 -6.28 1.60 26.20
C ALA A 10 -4.76 1.32 26.09
N GLU A 11 -4.23 0.73 27.15
CA GLU A 11 -2.83 0.38 27.35
C GLU A 11 -2.27 -0.39 26.13
N GLY A 12 -1.31 0.21 25.41
CA GLY A 12 -0.59 -0.44 24.30
C GLY A 12 -0.76 0.14 22.89
N SER A 13 -1.36 1.32 22.72
CA SER A 13 -1.46 1.94 21.38
C SER A 13 -0.19 2.73 21.02
N PHE A 14 0.62 2.24 20.08
CA PHE A 14 1.75 2.97 19.48
C PHE A 14 1.41 3.37 18.05
N ALA A 15 1.62 4.64 17.71
CA ALA A 15 1.53 5.13 16.35
C ALA A 15 2.95 5.35 15.81
N GLU A 16 3.32 4.59 14.78
CA GLU A 16 4.58 4.81 14.07
C GLU A 16 4.43 6.00 13.14
N THR A 17 5.11 7.11 13.46
CA THR A 17 5.13 8.30 12.61
C THR A 17 6.42 8.38 11.81
N MET A 18 6.32 8.72 10.54
CA MET A 18 7.47 8.94 9.68
C MET A 18 8.21 10.24 10.07
N SER A 19 9.55 10.19 10.11
CA SER A 19 10.37 11.38 10.35
C SER A 19 10.27 12.38 9.19
N SER A 20 10.58 13.66 9.43
CA SER A 20 10.57 14.68 8.37
C SER A 20 11.52 14.33 7.21
N ASP A 21 12.68 13.76 7.52
CA ASP A 21 13.67 13.44 6.51
C ASP A 21 13.29 12.20 5.72
N ASP A 22 12.66 11.20 6.35
CA ASP A 22 12.12 10.04 5.64
C ASP A 22 10.93 10.43 4.77
N ALA A 23 10.08 11.34 5.25
CA ALA A 23 9.00 11.91 4.45
C ALA A 23 9.56 12.61 3.20
N LYS A 24 10.57 13.49 3.34
CA LYS A 24 11.21 14.15 2.19
C LYS A 24 11.81 13.14 1.21
N LYS A 25 12.46 12.08 1.71
CA LYS A 25 13.02 11.02 0.87
C LYS A 25 11.93 10.32 0.07
N LYS A 26 10.86 9.84 0.71
CA LYS A 26 9.77 9.14 0.02
C LYS A 26 8.96 10.04 -0.91
N MET A 27 8.84 11.32 -0.58
CA MET A 27 8.14 12.29 -1.44
C MET A 27 8.75 12.43 -2.83
N ARG A 28 10.05 12.12 -3.00
CA ARG A 28 10.68 12.11 -4.33
C ARG A 28 10.03 11.10 -5.28
N THR A 29 9.55 9.97 -4.77
CA THR A 29 9.03 8.84 -5.55
C THR A 29 7.52 8.86 -5.69
N PHE A 30 6.84 9.78 -4.99
CA PHE A 30 5.37 9.84 -4.97
C PHE A 30 4.76 10.02 -6.37
N HIS A 31 5.36 10.86 -7.21
CA HIS A 31 4.89 11.15 -8.57
C HIS A 31 5.48 10.22 -9.64
N MET A 32 6.38 9.31 -9.26
CA MET A 32 7.03 8.42 -10.22
C MET A 32 6.06 7.35 -10.69
N LYS A 33 6.25 6.90 -11.94
CA LYS A 33 5.47 5.78 -12.47
C LYS A 33 6.00 4.45 -11.95
N HIS A 34 5.14 3.44 -12.00
CA HIS A 34 5.44 2.04 -11.65
C HIS A 34 6.50 1.35 -12.54
N ASN A 35 7.04 2.05 -13.55
CA ASN A 35 8.08 1.55 -14.45
C ASN A 35 9.38 2.39 -14.42
N GLU A 36 9.53 3.30 -13.47
CA GLU A 36 10.72 4.14 -13.28
C GLU A 36 11.55 3.63 -12.08
N GLU A 37 12.89 3.72 -12.15
CA GLU A 37 13.81 3.24 -11.09
C GLU A 37 13.48 1.81 -10.60
N MET A 38 13.51 0.84 -11.53
CA MET A 38 13.11 -0.57 -11.35
C MET A 38 14.19 -1.45 -10.69
N ASP A 39 14.77 -0.96 -9.58
CA ASP A 39 15.95 -1.54 -8.93
C ASP A 39 15.63 -2.34 -7.66
N PHE A 40 14.34 -2.49 -7.33
CA PHE A 40 13.88 -3.16 -6.12
C PHE A 40 13.15 -4.46 -6.47
N ASN A 41 13.04 -5.36 -5.48
CA ASN A 41 12.27 -6.59 -5.61
C ASN A 41 11.08 -6.58 -4.65
N CYS A 42 9.92 -7.02 -5.13
CA CYS A 42 8.74 -7.23 -4.29
C CYS A 42 9.05 -8.25 -3.20
N LYS A 43 8.81 -7.88 -1.93
CA LYS A 43 9.07 -8.76 -0.78
C LYS A 43 8.22 -10.05 -0.75
N LYS A 44 7.13 -10.13 -1.53
CA LYS A 44 6.18 -11.25 -1.54
C LYS A 44 6.41 -12.22 -2.71
N CYS A 45 6.60 -11.70 -3.91
CA CYS A 45 6.75 -12.52 -5.13
C CYS A 45 8.12 -12.38 -5.83
N ASN A 46 9.00 -11.51 -5.31
CA ASN A 46 10.33 -11.24 -5.85
C ASN A 46 10.35 -10.64 -7.28
N ALA A 47 9.22 -10.18 -7.80
CA ALA A 47 9.18 -9.44 -9.06
C ALA A 47 9.91 -8.09 -8.94
N LYS A 48 10.53 -7.60 -10.03
CA LYS A 48 11.11 -6.25 -10.06
C LYS A 48 10.02 -5.20 -9.86
N ILE A 49 10.30 -4.19 -9.04
CA ILE A 49 9.40 -3.07 -8.75
C ILE A 49 10.15 -1.73 -8.78
N SER A 50 9.39 -0.66 -8.98
CA SER A 50 9.88 0.72 -8.98
C SER A 50 10.21 1.21 -7.57
N ALA A 51 10.95 2.31 -7.49
CA ALA A 51 11.15 3.05 -6.25
C ALA A 51 9.81 3.52 -5.62
N HIS A 52 8.82 3.88 -6.45
CA HIS A 52 7.47 4.22 -5.98
C HIS A 52 6.84 3.06 -5.19
N ASN A 53 6.86 1.86 -5.76
CA ASN A 53 6.30 0.66 -5.14
C ASN A 53 7.06 0.27 -3.87
N ASN A 54 8.38 0.46 -3.86
CA ASN A 54 9.17 0.25 -2.67
C ASN A 54 8.74 1.18 -1.51
N ASP A 55 8.60 2.48 -1.79
CA ASP A 55 8.36 3.50 -0.78
C ASP A 55 6.89 3.57 -0.31
N TRP A 56 5.95 3.41 -1.24
CA TRP A 56 4.52 3.68 -1.06
C TRP A 56 3.66 2.42 -1.01
N HIS A 57 4.06 1.33 -1.68
CA HIS A 57 3.36 0.04 -1.63
C HIS A 57 4.01 -0.93 -0.62
N GLY A 58 4.78 -0.40 0.33
CA GLY A 58 5.39 -1.16 1.43
C GLY A 58 6.32 -2.28 0.94
N GLY A 59 7.07 -2.03 -0.14
CA GLY A 59 7.96 -3.02 -0.75
C GLY A 59 7.24 -4.10 -1.56
N MET A 60 6.04 -3.82 -2.10
CA MET A 60 5.26 -4.79 -2.87
C MET A 60 4.92 -4.29 -4.27
N CYS A 61 4.78 -5.20 -5.24
CA CYS A 61 4.12 -4.88 -6.50
C CYS A 61 2.64 -4.61 -6.28
N ASP A 62 1.98 -3.97 -7.23
CA ASP A 62 0.56 -3.56 -7.12
C ASP A 62 -0.34 -4.76 -6.83
N ASP A 63 -0.14 -5.88 -7.54
CA ASP A 63 -0.93 -7.10 -7.33
C ASP A 63 -0.78 -7.65 -5.91
N CYS A 64 0.45 -7.65 -5.37
CA CYS A 64 0.71 -8.14 -4.02
C CYS A 64 0.19 -7.18 -2.96
N PHE A 65 0.30 -5.88 -3.18
CA PHE A 65 -0.20 -4.84 -2.27
C PHE A 65 -1.74 -4.87 -2.21
N ASN A 66 -2.40 -4.81 -3.38
CA ASN A 66 -3.85 -4.86 -3.49
C ASN A 66 -4.43 -6.16 -2.96
N GLY A 67 -3.83 -7.31 -3.29
CA GLY A 67 -4.29 -8.58 -2.76
C GLY A 67 -4.12 -8.73 -1.23
N THR A 68 -3.23 -7.93 -0.61
CA THR A 68 -3.00 -7.96 0.83
C THR A 68 -3.94 -7.01 1.59
N TYR A 69 -4.17 -5.80 1.07
CA TYR A 69 -4.93 -4.75 1.79
C TYR A 69 -6.32 -4.46 1.20
N PHE A 70 -6.55 -4.79 -0.07
CA PHE A 70 -7.79 -4.52 -0.81
C PHE A 70 -8.31 -5.78 -1.54
N PRO A 71 -8.45 -6.93 -0.87
CA PRO A 71 -8.82 -8.19 -1.51
C PRO A 71 -10.21 -8.15 -2.17
N GLU A 72 -11.15 -7.37 -1.62
CA GLU A 72 -12.50 -7.21 -2.20
C GLU A 72 -12.48 -6.41 -3.51
N ASP A 73 -11.62 -5.39 -3.59
CA ASP A 73 -11.46 -4.56 -4.79
C ASP A 73 -10.81 -5.35 -5.93
N GLN A 74 -9.88 -6.25 -5.59
CA GLN A 74 -9.27 -7.17 -6.55
C GLN A 74 -10.33 -8.09 -7.17
N ALA A 75 -11.18 -8.70 -6.34
CA ALA A 75 -12.28 -9.53 -6.81
C ALA A 75 -13.30 -8.75 -7.66
N ALA A 76 -13.58 -7.50 -7.30
CA ALA A 76 -14.46 -6.62 -8.07
C ALA A 76 -13.86 -6.22 -9.43
N TYR A 77 -12.56 -5.92 -9.47
CA TYR A 77 -11.82 -5.62 -10.70
C TYR A 77 -11.84 -6.80 -11.67
N GLU A 78 -11.52 -8.00 -11.19
CA GLU A 78 -11.53 -9.22 -12.01
C GLU A 78 -12.92 -9.52 -12.58
N LYS A 79 -13.99 -9.31 -11.79
CA LYS A 79 -15.37 -9.44 -12.27
C LYS A 79 -15.69 -8.43 -13.37
N ARG A 80 -15.21 -7.18 -13.26
CA ARG A 80 -15.39 -6.14 -14.29
C ARG A 80 -14.62 -6.49 -15.57
N GLN A 81 -13.39 -6.99 -15.47
CA GLN A 81 -12.60 -7.40 -16.62
C GLN A 81 -13.22 -8.59 -17.36
N LYS A 82 -13.69 -9.61 -16.64
CA LYS A 82 -14.41 -10.76 -17.22
C LYS A 82 -15.70 -10.37 -17.94
N LYS A 83 -16.40 -9.32 -17.49
CA LYS A 83 -17.55 -8.77 -18.22
C LYS A 83 -17.15 -8.12 -19.54
N LYS A 84 -16.02 -7.39 -19.57
CA LYS A 84 -15.53 -6.72 -20.78
C LYS A 84 -15.00 -7.70 -21.83
N SER A 85 -14.43 -8.82 -21.42
CA SER A 85 -13.91 -9.86 -22.35
C SER A 85 -15.01 -10.74 -22.96
N ASN A 86 -16.23 -10.73 -22.41
CA ASN A 86 -17.38 -11.50 -22.89
C ASN A 86 -18.34 -10.66 -23.76
N THR A 87 -17.91 -9.46 -24.19
CA THR A 87 -18.63 -8.58 -25.13
C THR A 87 -17.76 -8.38 -26.35
#